data_AF-A0A1F6P142-F1
#
_entry.id   AF-A0A1F6P142-F1
#
_cell.length_a   1.000
_cell.length_b   1.000
_cell.length_c   1.000
_cell.angle_alpha   90.00
_cell.angle_beta   90.00
_cell.angle_gamma   90.00
#
_symmetry.space_group_name_H-M   'P 1'
#
loop_
_entity.id
_entity.type
_entity.pdbx_description
1 polymer ?
#
loop_
_entity_poly.entity_id
_entity_poly.type
_entity_poly.pdbx_seq_one_letter_code
_entity_poly.pdbx_strand_id
1 'polypeptide(L)' 'VKIFLVGEGVEYEAGSSEKFNIKEQTTEFLNSDNAKILACGTCLKSRNQEETNTCPMSSMKDLYEIVNKSDKILTF' A
#
# COMPACT_ATOMS: atom_id res chain seq x y z
N VAL A 1 6.97 -9.19 3.92
CA VAL A 1 5.80 -9.24 3.01
C VAL A 1 5.65 -7.88 2.34
N LYS A 2 5.26 -7.78 1.07
CA LYS A 2 5.10 -6.50 0.37
C LYS A 2 3.66 -6.36 -0.13
N ILE A 3 3.04 -5.21 0.15
CA ILE A 3 1.72 -4.84 -0.35
C ILE A 3 1.90 -3.71 -1.35
N PHE A 4 1.25 -3.83 -2.51
CA PHE A 4 1.23 -2.78 -3.52
C PHE A 4 -0.21 -2.33 -3.75
N LEU A 5 -0.49 -1.06 -3.50
CA LEU A 5 -1.82 -0.45 -3.57
C LEU A 5 -2.03 0.18 -4.95
N VAL A 6 -3.15 -0.17 -5.59
CA VAL A 6 -3.59 0.34 -6.90
C VAL A 6 -5.07 0.69 -6.83
N GLY A 7 -5.54 1.54 -7.74
CA GLY A 7 -6.95 1.92 -7.82
C GLY A 7 -7.43 2.60 -6.54
N GLU A 8 -8.61 2.22 -6.05
CA GLU A 8 -9.20 2.70 -4.79
C GLU A 8 -8.43 2.24 -3.55
N GLY A 9 -7.57 1.22 -3.69
CA GLY A 9 -6.74 0.75 -2.58
C GLY A 9 -5.79 1.80 -2.01
N VAL A 10 -5.47 2.87 -2.75
CA VAL A 10 -4.65 3.99 -2.25
C VAL A 10 -5.40 4.90 -1.26
N GLU A 11 -6.72 4.74 -1.14
CA GLU A 11 -7.58 5.50 -0.24
C GLU A 11 -7.87 4.76 1.08
N TYR A 12 -7.17 3.64 1.33
CA TYR A 12 -7.44 2.75 2.47
C TYR A 12 -7.51 3.45 3.83
N GLU A 13 -6.73 4.53 4.05
CA GLU A 13 -6.74 5.27 5.31
C GLU A 13 -8.08 5.97 5.58
N ALA A 14 -8.80 6.38 4.53
CA ALA A 14 -10.11 7.02 4.63
C ALA A 14 -11.21 6.02 5.03
N GLY A 15 -11.01 4.73 4.76
CA GLY A 15 -11.93 3.65 5.16
C GLY A 15 -11.79 3.22 6.62
N SER A 16 -10.83 3.79 7.37
CA SER A 16 -10.59 3.42 8.77
C SER A 16 -11.75 3.89 9.67
N SER A 17 -12.22 3.00 10.55
CA SER A 17 -13.32 3.26 11.49
C SER A 17 -13.03 2.59 12.85
N GLU A 18 -13.86 2.84 13.86
CA GLU A 18 -13.72 2.17 15.17
C GLU A 18 -13.88 0.64 15.07
N LYS A 19 -14.79 0.16 14.21
CA LYS A 19 -15.01 -1.28 14.00
C LYS A 19 -13.87 -1.92 13.19
N PHE A 20 -13.27 -1.16 12.28
CA PHE A 20 -12.19 -1.62 11.41
C PHE A 20 -11.08 -0.56 11.40
N ASN A 21 -10.19 -0.64 12.38
CA ASN A 21 -9.11 0.32 12.56
C ASN A 21 -7.95 0.03 11.60
N ILE A 22 -8.12 0.40 10.33
CA ILE A 22 -7.14 0.15 9.27
C ILE A 22 -5.81 0.87 9.57
N LYS A 23 -5.85 2.06 10.19
CA LYS A 23 -4.65 2.84 10.53
C LYS A 23 -3.76 2.12 11.54
N GLU A 24 -4.35 1.55 12.59
CA GLU A 24 -3.63 0.76 13.58
C GLU A 24 -3.03 -0.51 12.95
N GLN A 25 -3.84 -1.25 12.17
CA GLN A 25 -3.38 -2.45 11.46
C GLN A 25 -2.23 -2.16 10.49
N THR A 26 -2.28 -1.02 9.80
CA THR A 26 -1.20 -0.56 8.91
C THR A 26 0.08 -0.28 9.69
N THR A 27 -0.06 0.37 10.86
CA THR A 27 1.07 0.68 11.74
C THR A 27 1.70 -0.60 12.29
N GLU A 28 0.90 -1.53 12.79
CA GLU A 28 1.37 -2.84 13.27
C GLU A 28 2.05 -3.64 12.16
N PHE A 29 1.49 -3.65 10.94
CA PHE A 29 2.10 -4.30 9.78
C PHE A 29 3.48 -3.71 9.48
N LEU A 30 3.61 -2.38 9.45
CA LEU A 30 4.87 -1.70 9.15
C LEU A 30 5.93 -1.84 10.25
N ASN A 31 5.53 -2.17 11.49
CA ASN A 31 6.46 -2.52 12.56
C ASN A 31 7.12 -3.89 12.38
N SER A 32 6.59 -4.74 11.50
CA SER A 32 7.18 -6.06 11.20
C SER A 32 8.40 -5.93 10.29
N ASP A 33 9.43 -6.72 10.57
CA ASP A 33 10.65 -6.72 9.77
C ASP A 33 10.35 -7.07 8.30
N ASN A 34 10.92 -6.27 7.38
CA ASN A 34 10.77 -6.43 5.94
C ASN A 34 9.32 -6.32 5.42
N ALA A 35 8.40 -5.79 6.22
CA ALA A 35 7.08 -5.37 5.76
C ALA A 35 7.20 -4.04 4.99
N LYS A 36 6.53 -3.95 3.83
CA LYS A 36 6.47 -2.72 3.04
C LYS A 36 5.09 -2.54 2.43
N ILE A 37 4.61 -1.32 2.47
CA ILE A 37 3.45 -0.86 1.70
C ILE A 37 3.97 0.13 0.67
N LEU A 38 3.47 0.02 -0.56
CA LEU A 38 3.87 0.84 -1.71
C LEU A 38 2.59 1.22 -2.44
N ALA A 39 2.48 2.47 -2.89
CA ALA A 39 1.28 2.93 -3.59
C ALA A 39 1.58 3.41 -5.00
N CYS A 40 0.72 3.06 -5.95
CA CYS A 40 0.82 3.52 -7.32
C CYS A 40 0.70 5.05 -7.37
N GLY A 41 1.80 5.72 -7.75
CA GLY A 41 1.83 7.17 -7.78
C GLY A 41 0.82 7.81 -8.74
N THR A 42 0.53 7.16 -9.87
CA THR A 42 -0.51 7.65 -10.79
C THR A 42 -1.89 7.62 -10.13
N CYS A 43 -2.20 6.59 -9.33
CA CYS A 43 -3.47 6.49 -8.61
C CYS A 43 -3.61 7.60 -7.57
N LEU A 44 -2.56 7.85 -6.77
CA LEU A 44 -2.52 8.96 -5.79
C LEU A 44 -2.73 10.32 -6.46
N LYS A 45 -1.96 10.60 -7.52
CA LYS A 45 -2.07 11.87 -8.28
C LYS A 45 -3.46 12.09 -8.87
N SER A 46 -4.07 11.04 -9.43
CA SER A 46 -5.42 11.13 -10.00
C SER A 46 -6.50 11.48 -8.97
N ARG A 47 -6.21 11.26 -7.69
CA ARG A 47 -7.11 11.52 -6.55
C ARG A 47 -6.69 12.74 -5.73
N ASN A 48 -5.70 13.51 -6.19
CA ASN A 48 -5.11 14.64 -5.46
C ASN A 48 -4.61 14.28 -4.05
N GLN A 49 -4.06 13.06 -3.89
CA GLN A 49 -3.45 12.63 -2.63
C GLN A 49 -1.93 12.76 -2.69
N GLU A 50 -1.35 13.21 -1.59
CA GLU A 50 0.10 13.20 -1.38
C GLU A 50 0.56 11.84 -0.82
N GLU A 51 1.85 11.56 -0.96
CA GLU A 51 2.46 10.40 -0.31
C GLU A 51 2.60 10.62 1.20
N THR A 52 2.55 9.53 1.96
CA THR A 52 2.73 9.55 3.41
C THR A 52 3.81 8.55 3.83
N ASN A 53 4.26 8.61 5.09
CA ASN A 53 5.21 7.63 5.63
C ASN A 53 4.65 6.19 5.59
N THR A 54 3.33 6.03 5.71
CA THR A 54 2.62 4.75 5.65
C THR A 54 2.28 4.33 4.23
N CYS A 55 2.24 5.29 3.29
CA CYS A 55 1.84 5.12 1.89
C CYS A 55 2.84 5.82 0.95
N PRO A 56 4.08 5.30 0.81
CA PRO A 56 5.09 5.92 -0.03
C PRO A 56 4.76 5.75 -1.53
N MET A 57 5.04 6.78 -2.32
CA MET A 57 4.81 6.72 -3.76
C MET A 57 5.76 5.71 -4.42
N SER A 58 5.20 4.92 -5.33
CA SER A 58 5.90 3.88 -6.05
C SER A 58 5.42 3.83 -7.51
N SER A 59 6.17 3.12 -8.34
CA SER A 59 5.97 3.04 -9.78
C SER A 59 5.47 1.66 -10.22
N MET A 60 4.97 1.56 -11.45
CA MET A 60 4.62 0.25 -12.01
C MET A 60 5.83 -0.66 -12.19
N LYS A 61 7.04 -0.09 -12.32
CA LYS A 61 8.29 -0.87 -12.33
C LYS A 61 8.50 -1.56 -10.99
N ASP A 62 8.17 -0.90 -9.88
CA ASP A 62 8.29 -1.49 -8.55
C ASP A 62 7.29 -2.64 -8.37
N LEU A 63 6.06 -2.51 -8.87
CA LEU A 63 5.12 -3.63 -8.87
C LEU A 63 5.67 -4.82 -9.67
N TYR A 64 6.22 -4.59 -10.86
CA TYR A 64 6.85 -5.64 -11.65
C TYR A 64 7.96 -6.35 -10.87
N GLU A 65 8.81 -5.58 -10.19
CA GLU A 65 9.88 -6.13 -9.34
C GLU A 65 9.34 -6.92 -8.15
N ILE A 66 8.23 -6.50 -7.53
CA ILE A 66 7.56 -7.26 -6.48
C ILE A 66 7.07 -8.60 -7.03
N VAL A 67 6.38 -8.59 -8.16
CA VAL A 67 5.84 -9.80 -8.80
C VAL A 67 6.97 -10.76 -9.17
N ASN A 68 8.02 -10.26 -9.82
CA ASN A 68 9.15 -11.07 -10.26
C ASN A 68 9.96 -11.69 -9.09
N LYS A 69 9.99 -11.04 -7.92
CA LYS A 69 10.75 -11.48 -6.75
C LYS A 69 9.94 -12.24 -5.71
N SER A 70 8.64 -12.41 -5.90
CA SER A 70 7.76 -13.06 -4.93
C SER A 70 7.47 -14.50 -5.35
N ASP A 71 7.56 -15.43 -4.40
CA ASP A 71 7.20 -16.83 -4.64
C ASP A 71 5.69 -17.01 -4.86
N LYS A 72 4.87 -16.12 -4.31
CA LYS A 72 3.40 -16.14 -4.37
C LYS A 72 2.84 -14.73 -4.44
N ILE A 73 1.74 -14.58 -5.18
CA ILE A 73 0.97 -13.33 -5.30
C ILE A 73 -0.48 -13.59 -4.89
N LEU A 74 -1.01 -12.67 -4.08
CA LEU A 74 -2.41 -12.60 -3.69
C LEU A 74 -2.96 -11.25 -4.17
N THR A 75 -4.15 -11.26 -4.76
CA THR A 75 -4.84 -10.07 -5.25
C THR A 75 -6.24 -10.05 -4.66
N PHE A 76 -6.68 -8.87 -4.21
CA PHE A 76 -7.95 -8.63 -3.52
C PHE A 76 -8.75 -7.57 -4.27
#